data_AF-X1GZ53-F1
#
_entry.id   AF-X1GZ53-F1
#
_cell.length_a   1.000
_cell.length_b   1.000
_cell.length_c   1.000
_cell.angle_alpha   90.00
_cell.angle_beta   90.00
_cell.angle_gamma   90.00
#
_symmetry.space_group_name_H-M   'P 1'
#
loop_
_entity.id
_entity.type
_entity.pdbx_description
1 polymer ?
#
loop_
_entity_poly.entity_id
_entity_poly.type
_entity_poly.pdbx_seq_one_letter_code
_entity_poly.pdbx_strand_id
1 'polypeptide(L)'
;MHGVIVKKDGSKTSIAIGEDDDDPVFIISDILPHLGKEQAAKKMSEGFSGEQLNVIIGNIPLKDEKIKEHIKLNILNILKEKYNIEEIDFVSAEIEIVPAGKARDAGLDRSFILAYGHDDRVCAFPSLKGIFKIEHPQKMAVALFVDKEEIGSVGNTGMCSAFFDNTVAELIALEKEEYNELYLRRALAQSKVLSADVNAGFDPSFPEVFDKRNSSYLGKGIILTKFTGSRGKSGANDAHAEFVGEIKNLFTANKI
;
A
#
# COMPACT_ATOMS: atom_id res chain seq x y z
N MET A 1 -2.54 -15.09 -0.13
CA MET A 1 -1.10 -15.04 -0.49
C MET A 1 -1.01 -14.64 -1.95
N HIS A 2 -0.28 -13.57 -2.22
CA HIS A 2 -0.07 -13.04 -3.57
C HIS A 2 1.41 -12.97 -3.86
N GLY A 3 1.78 -12.98 -5.13
CA GLY A 3 3.18 -12.76 -5.48
C GLY A 3 3.55 -13.17 -6.89
N VAL A 4 4.83 -13.01 -7.17
CA VAL A 4 5.48 -13.47 -8.39
C VAL A 4 6.75 -14.23 -8.04
N ILE A 5 6.97 -15.35 -8.73
CA ILE A 5 8.17 -16.15 -8.64
C ILE A 5 8.85 -16.16 -10.00
N VAL A 6 10.15 -15.85 -10.03
CA VAL A 6 10.99 -15.98 -11.22
C VAL A 6 11.78 -17.29 -11.11
N LYS A 7 11.56 -18.21 -12.04
CA LYS A 7 12.21 -19.52 -12.07
C LYS A 7 13.62 -19.42 -12.64
N LYS A 8 14.40 -20.50 -12.48
CA LYS A 8 15.75 -20.62 -13.03
C LYS A 8 15.87 -20.36 -14.54
N ASP A 9 14.86 -20.68 -15.33
CA ASP A 9 14.83 -20.42 -16.77
C ASP A 9 14.42 -18.98 -17.15
N GLY A 10 14.16 -18.13 -16.14
CA GLY A 10 13.70 -16.75 -16.30
C GLY A 10 12.19 -16.62 -16.51
N SER A 11 11.46 -17.74 -16.60
CA SER A 11 9.99 -17.69 -16.69
C SER A 11 9.39 -17.18 -15.39
N LYS A 12 8.29 -16.42 -15.52
CA LYS A 12 7.57 -15.84 -14.39
C LYS A 12 6.32 -16.66 -14.10
N THR A 13 6.01 -16.87 -12.83
CA THR A 13 4.76 -17.50 -12.39
C THR A 13 4.15 -16.65 -11.29
N SER A 14 2.91 -16.21 -11.51
CA SER A 14 2.13 -15.48 -10.50
C SER A 14 1.41 -16.45 -9.58
N ILE A 15 1.37 -16.11 -8.30
CA ILE A 15 0.65 -16.86 -7.27
C ILE A 15 -0.44 -15.96 -6.71
N ALA A 16 -1.66 -16.49 -6.69
CA ALA A 16 -2.79 -15.95 -5.94
C ALA A 16 -3.48 -17.16 -5.29
N ILE A 17 -3.48 -17.22 -3.95
CA ILE A 17 -4.14 -18.28 -3.17
C ILE A 17 -4.95 -17.60 -2.06
N GLY A 18 -6.23 -17.94 -2.00
CA GLY A 18 -7.18 -17.43 -0.99
C GLY A 18 -8.11 -16.33 -1.51
N GLU A 19 -8.17 -16.13 -2.84
CA GLU A 19 -9.05 -15.13 -3.49
C GLU A 19 -10.35 -15.75 -4.00
N ASP A 20 -10.25 -16.93 -4.61
CA ASP A 20 -11.41 -17.67 -5.08
C ASP A 20 -12.17 -18.26 -3.89
N ASP A 21 -13.50 -18.37 -4.02
CA ASP A 21 -14.34 -18.82 -2.91
C ASP A 21 -14.06 -20.30 -2.51
N ASP A 22 -13.45 -21.08 -3.40
CA ASP A 22 -13.03 -22.48 -3.19
C ASP A 22 -11.54 -22.63 -2.82
N ASP A 23 -10.76 -21.53 -2.81
CA ASP A 23 -9.34 -21.59 -2.45
C ASP A 23 -9.15 -21.82 -0.94
N PRO A 24 -8.08 -22.53 -0.54
CA PRO A 24 -7.68 -22.55 0.87
C PRO A 24 -7.17 -21.16 1.30
N VAL A 25 -7.34 -20.86 2.60
CA VAL A 25 -6.75 -19.70 3.25
C VAL A 25 -5.70 -20.13 4.27
N PHE A 26 -4.80 -19.20 4.61
CA PHE A 26 -3.75 -19.43 5.60
C PHE A 26 -4.05 -18.73 6.91
N ILE A 27 -3.39 -19.19 7.97
CA ILE A 27 -3.51 -18.58 9.30
C ILE A 27 -2.13 -18.38 9.93
N ILE A 28 -2.05 -17.39 10.79
CA ILE A 28 -0.97 -17.21 11.77
C ILE A 28 -1.60 -17.48 13.13
N SER A 29 -1.12 -18.51 13.83
CA SER A 29 -1.67 -18.87 15.14
C SER A 29 -1.11 -17.97 16.24
N ASP A 30 -1.97 -17.57 17.17
CA ASP A 30 -1.54 -16.98 18.45
C ASP A 30 -1.64 -18.01 19.58
N ILE A 31 -0.91 -17.79 20.68
CA ILE A 31 -0.98 -18.65 21.86
C ILE A 31 -2.32 -18.45 22.57
N LEU A 32 -2.96 -19.56 22.93
CA LEU A 32 -4.24 -19.51 23.62
C LEU A 32 -4.10 -18.82 25.00
N PRO A 33 -5.08 -18.00 25.45
CA PRO A 33 -4.94 -17.16 26.64
C PRO A 33 -4.58 -17.92 27.93
N HIS A 34 -5.05 -19.17 28.09
CA HIS A 34 -4.74 -20.00 29.27
C HIS A 34 -3.25 -20.33 29.41
N LEU A 35 -2.49 -20.33 28.31
CA LEU A 35 -1.05 -20.57 28.27
C LEU A 35 -0.24 -19.30 27.96
N GLY A 36 -0.89 -18.21 27.57
CA GLY A 36 -0.26 -16.95 27.16
C GLY A 36 0.15 -16.01 28.30
N LYS A 37 0.27 -16.46 29.55
CA LYS A 37 0.55 -15.58 30.71
C LYS A 37 1.81 -14.74 30.54
N GLU A 38 2.88 -15.34 30.01
CA GLU A 38 4.15 -14.63 29.78
C GLU A 38 4.01 -13.60 28.66
N GLN A 39 3.35 -13.96 27.56
CA GLN A 39 3.10 -13.04 26.45
C GLN A 39 2.24 -11.86 26.90
N ALA A 40 1.20 -12.11 27.70
CA ALA A 40 0.31 -11.08 28.25
C ALA A 40 1.02 -10.12 29.23
N ALA A 41 2.12 -10.55 29.84
CA ALA A 41 2.92 -9.71 30.74
C ALA A 41 3.92 -8.81 30.00
N LYS A 42 4.21 -9.09 28.72
CA LYS A 42 5.10 -8.27 27.91
C LYS A 42 4.44 -6.94 27.54
N LYS A 43 5.27 -5.92 27.31
CA LYS A 43 4.80 -4.70 26.67
C LYS A 43 4.35 -5.02 25.25
N MET A 44 3.36 -4.30 24.73
CA MET A 44 2.87 -4.49 23.35
C MET A 44 4.00 -4.42 22.31
N SER A 45 5.02 -3.59 22.54
CA SER A 45 6.21 -3.48 21.67
C SER A 45 7.09 -4.74 21.62
N GLU A 46 6.91 -5.68 22.55
CA GLU A 46 7.72 -6.90 22.71
C GLU A 46 6.85 -8.18 22.65
N GLY A 47 5.52 -8.02 22.63
CA GLY A 47 4.56 -9.11 22.72
C GLY A 47 4.49 -9.97 21.46
N PHE A 48 4.85 -9.40 20.31
CA PHE A 48 4.80 -10.05 18.99
C PHE A 48 6.11 -9.80 18.25
N SER A 49 6.85 -10.86 17.92
CA SER A 49 8.06 -10.77 17.09
C SER A 49 7.77 -11.16 15.64
N GLY A 50 8.58 -10.67 14.70
CA GLY A 50 8.42 -10.99 13.28
C GLY A 50 8.55 -12.50 13.01
N GLU A 51 9.42 -13.19 13.74
CA GLU A 51 9.62 -14.64 13.66
C GLU A 51 8.37 -15.43 14.11
N GLN A 52 7.49 -14.83 14.92
CA GLN A 52 6.23 -15.44 15.33
C GLN A 52 5.14 -15.33 14.27
N LEU A 53 5.30 -14.47 13.26
CA LEU A 53 4.37 -14.31 12.13
C LEU A 53 4.53 -15.46 11.11
N ASN A 54 4.59 -16.69 11.62
CA ASN A 54 4.76 -17.89 10.83
C ASN A 54 3.44 -18.36 10.22
N VAL A 55 3.38 -18.40 8.89
CA VAL A 55 2.18 -18.76 8.15
C VAL A 55 2.04 -20.27 8.08
N ILE A 56 0.93 -20.81 8.57
CA ILE A 56 0.64 -22.23 8.51
C ILE A 56 0.06 -22.55 7.12
N ILE A 57 0.84 -23.27 6.31
CA ILE A 57 0.49 -23.60 4.90
C ILE A 57 0.07 -25.06 4.69
N GLY A 58 0.20 -25.92 5.70
CA GLY A 58 -0.35 -27.27 5.69
C GLY A 58 0.26 -28.19 6.76
N ASN A 59 -0.32 -29.38 6.91
CA ASN A 59 0.05 -30.34 7.95
C ASN A 59 0.02 -31.81 7.50
N ILE A 60 -0.38 -32.10 6.26
CA ILE A 60 -0.53 -33.47 5.77
C ILE A 60 0.86 -34.03 5.41
N PRO A 61 1.29 -35.16 6.00
CA PRO A 61 2.57 -35.78 5.70
C PRO A 61 2.51 -36.63 4.43
N LEU A 62 3.64 -36.75 3.71
CA LEU A 62 3.81 -37.85 2.74
C LEU A 62 3.86 -39.20 3.47
N LYS A 63 3.25 -40.22 2.86
CA LYS A 63 3.22 -41.59 3.38
C LYS A 63 4.55 -42.31 3.12
N ASP A 64 5.61 -41.87 3.79
CA ASP A 64 6.90 -42.56 3.85
C ASP A 64 7.61 -42.22 5.17
N GLU A 65 7.68 -43.20 6.07
CA GLU A 65 8.29 -43.05 7.40
C GLU A 65 9.81 -42.80 7.37
N LYS A 66 10.48 -43.05 6.23
CA LYS A 66 11.93 -42.83 6.10
C LYS A 66 12.28 -41.37 5.83
N ILE A 67 11.30 -40.53 5.46
CA ILE A 67 11.50 -39.12 5.14
C ILE A 67 11.32 -38.28 6.41
N LYS A 68 12.39 -37.58 6.82
CA LYS A 68 12.37 -36.72 8.02
C LYS A 68 11.45 -35.50 7.87
N GLU A 69 11.50 -34.82 6.73
CA GLU A 69 10.72 -33.60 6.44
C GLU A 69 9.49 -33.89 5.56
N HIS A 70 8.74 -34.94 5.89
CA HIS A 70 7.65 -35.45 5.04
C HIS A 70 6.48 -34.46 4.85
N ILE A 71 6.24 -33.50 5.77
CA ILE A 71 5.24 -32.44 5.58
C ILE A 71 5.76 -31.41 4.56
N LYS A 72 6.99 -30.91 4.76
CA LYS A 72 7.62 -29.93 3.86
C LYS A 72 7.66 -30.47 2.43
N LEU A 73 8.08 -31.73 2.26
CA LEU A 73 8.15 -32.36 0.94
C LEU A 73 6.76 -32.50 0.30
N ASN A 74 5.71 -32.77 1.10
CA ASN A 74 4.34 -32.79 0.58
C ASN A 74 3.92 -31.42 0.02
N ILE A 75 4.21 -30.35 0.76
CA ILE A 75 3.88 -28.98 0.34
C ILE A 75 4.66 -28.60 -0.92
N LEU A 76 5.95 -28.93 -0.99
CA LEU A 76 6.75 -28.71 -2.19
C LEU A 76 6.20 -29.47 -3.40
N ASN A 77 5.70 -30.69 -3.22
CA ASN A 77 5.04 -31.44 -4.30
C ASN A 77 3.76 -30.73 -4.78
N ILE A 78 2.90 -30.27 -3.86
CA ILE A 78 1.68 -29.52 -4.21
C ILE A 78 2.03 -28.25 -5.00
N LEU A 79 3.04 -27.51 -4.54
CA LEU A 79 3.50 -26.30 -5.21
C LEU A 79 4.11 -26.59 -6.59
N LYS A 80 4.87 -27.66 -6.71
CA LYS A 80 5.44 -28.12 -7.98
C LYS A 80 4.35 -28.57 -8.95
N GLU A 81 3.32 -29.28 -8.49
CA GLU A 81 2.20 -29.70 -9.33
C GLU A 81 1.36 -28.49 -9.81
N LYS A 82 1.05 -27.55 -8.91
CA LYS A 82 0.17 -26.41 -9.22
C LYS A 82 0.88 -25.30 -10.03
N TYR A 83 2.14 -25.01 -9.71
CA TYR A 83 2.86 -23.85 -10.24
C TYR A 83 4.18 -24.21 -10.95
N ASN A 84 4.59 -25.48 -10.93
CA ASN A 84 5.88 -25.94 -11.44
C ASN A 84 7.05 -25.13 -10.86
N ILE A 85 7.04 -24.93 -9.54
CA ILE A 85 8.10 -24.26 -8.78
C ILE A 85 8.86 -25.26 -7.91
N GLU A 86 10.15 -24.99 -7.69
CA GLU A 86 11.01 -25.73 -6.79
C GLU A 86 11.41 -24.88 -5.58
N GLU A 87 11.93 -25.51 -4.52
CA GLU A 87 12.28 -24.80 -3.27
C GLU A 87 13.27 -23.64 -3.51
N ILE A 88 14.20 -23.79 -4.45
CA ILE A 88 15.20 -22.76 -4.76
C ILE A 88 14.58 -21.51 -5.40
N ASP A 89 13.43 -21.64 -6.07
CA ASP A 89 12.79 -20.51 -6.77
C ASP A 89 12.25 -19.45 -5.78
N PHE A 90 12.05 -19.81 -4.51
CA PHE A 90 11.68 -18.86 -3.46
C PHE A 90 12.75 -17.79 -3.17
N VAL A 91 14.00 -18.02 -3.57
CA VAL A 91 15.07 -17.00 -3.46
C VAL A 91 14.82 -15.81 -4.38
N SER A 92 14.15 -16.03 -5.52
CA SER A 92 13.77 -15.02 -6.51
C SER A 92 12.25 -14.81 -6.55
N ALA A 93 11.63 -14.88 -5.37
CA ALA A 93 10.20 -14.66 -5.19
C ALA A 93 9.92 -13.35 -4.44
N GLU A 94 8.86 -12.67 -4.88
CA GLU A 94 8.20 -11.61 -4.13
C GLU A 94 6.85 -12.17 -3.68
N ILE A 95 6.71 -12.42 -2.37
CA ILE A 95 5.50 -13.02 -1.78
C ILE A 95 4.95 -12.08 -0.72
N GLU A 96 3.65 -11.84 -0.82
CA GLU A 96 2.89 -10.97 0.06
C GLU A 96 1.77 -11.78 0.75
N ILE A 97 1.72 -11.67 2.07
CA ILE A 97 0.67 -12.25 2.90
C ILE A 97 -0.30 -11.14 3.28
N VAL A 98 -1.52 -11.23 2.77
CA VAL A 98 -2.58 -10.24 2.96
C VAL A 98 -3.81 -10.90 3.57
N PRO A 99 -4.67 -10.15 4.28
CA PRO A 99 -5.96 -10.65 4.74
C PRO A 99 -6.80 -11.16 3.57
N ALA A 100 -7.35 -12.37 3.70
CA ALA A 100 -8.29 -12.90 2.74
C ALA A 100 -9.69 -12.28 2.95
N GLY A 101 -10.40 -12.02 1.85
CA GLY A 101 -11.77 -11.52 1.88
C GLY A 101 -11.98 -10.27 1.04
N LYS A 102 -13.12 -10.25 0.35
CA LYS A 102 -13.54 -9.13 -0.50
C LYS A 102 -14.05 -7.96 0.36
N ALA A 103 -13.91 -6.74 -0.14
CA ALA A 103 -14.48 -5.54 0.47
C ALA A 103 -16.00 -5.67 0.71
N ARG A 104 -16.51 -5.06 1.79
CA ARG A 104 -17.92 -5.10 2.19
C ARG A 104 -18.42 -3.76 2.71
N ASP A 105 -19.72 -3.55 2.60
CA ASP A 105 -20.38 -2.49 3.37
C ASP A 105 -20.32 -2.81 4.87
N ALA A 106 -20.07 -1.79 5.68
CA ALA A 106 -20.08 -1.88 7.14
C ALA A 106 -21.08 -0.86 7.74
N GLY A 107 -21.60 -1.20 8.93
CA GLY A 107 -22.69 -0.46 9.58
C GLY A 107 -24.07 -0.95 9.19
N LEU A 108 -25.06 -0.83 10.08
CA LEU A 108 -26.46 -1.21 9.80
C LEU A 108 -27.06 -0.42 8.64
N ASP A 109 -26.56 0.80 8.43
CA ASP A 109 -26.92 1.72 7.36
C ASP A 109 -26.03 1.60 6.12
N ARG A 110 -25.03 0.70 6.13
CA ARG A 110 -24.07 0.49 5.03
C ARG A 110 -23.30 1.75 4.65
N SER A 111 -23.08 2.66 5.60
CA SER A 111 -22.42 3.94 5.35
C SER A 111 -20.89 3.86 5.23
N PHE A 112 -20.29 2.72 5.62
CA PHE A 112 -18.84 2.50 5.56
C PHE A 112 -18.47 1.43 4.55
N ILE A 113 -17.23 1.50 4.07
CA ILE A 113 -16.60 0.43 3.29
C ILE A 113 -15.49 -0.15 4.17
N LEU A 114 -15.51 -1.47 4.36
CA LEU A 114 -14.47 -2.22 5.05
C LEU A 114 -13.68 -3.03 4.03
N ALA A 115 -12.39 -2.74 3.90
CA ALA A 115 -11.47 -3.46 3.02
C ALA A 115 -10.02 -3.40 3.55
N TYR A 116 -9.19 -4.36 3.12
CA TYR A 116 -7.75 -4.29 3.29
C TYR A 116 -7.13 -3.32 2.27
N GLY A 117 -6.07 -2.61 2.69
CA GLY A 117 -5.30 -1.73 1.82
C GLY A 117 -6.03 -0.45 1.42
N HIS A 118 -6.91 0.09 2.29
CA HIS A 118 -7.43 1.45 2.09
C HIS A 118 -6.29 2.47 2.01
N ASP A 119 -5.27 2.28 2.85
CA ASP A 119 -4.02 3.02 2.83
C ASP A 119 -3.12 2.57 1.66
N ASP A 120 -2.80 3.39 0.66
CA ASP A 120 -3.50 4.61 0.23
C ASP A 120 -4.30 4.37 -1.07
N ARG A 121 -4.69 3.11 -1.32
CA ARG A 121 -5.45 2.74 -2.54
C ARG A 121 -6.77 3.50 -2.64
N VAL A 122 -7.34 3.96 -1.52
CA VAL A 122 -8.57 4.76 -1.48
C VAL A 122 -8.39 6.17 -2.04
N CYS A 123 -7.18 6.73 -2.06
CA CYS A 123 -6.87 7.97 -2.76
C CYS A 123 -6.34 7.71 -4.18
N ALA A 124 -5.61 6.61 -4.39
CA ALA A 124 -5.11 6.24 -5.71
C ALA A 124 -6.25 6.03 -6.72
N PHE A 125 -7.30 5.29 -6.34
CA PHE A 125 -8.44 4.99 -7.22
C PHE A 125 -9.21 6.24 -7.70
N PRO A 126 -9.67 7.17 -6.84
CA PRO A 126 -10.33 8.39 -7.29
C PRO A 126 -9.38 9.31 -8.07
N SER A 127 -8.08 9.34 -7.75
CA SER A 127 -7.09 10.08 -8.54
C SER A 127 -6.97 9.54 -9.97
N LEU A 128 -6.93 8.20 -10.12
CA LEU A 128 -6.95 7.53 -11.42
C LEU A 128 -8.25 7.81 -12.19
N LYS A 129 -9.40 7.78 -11.51
CA LYS A 129 -10.68 8.15 -12.13
C LYS A 129 -10.73 9.62 -12.52
N GLY A 130 -10.10 10.49 -11.73
CA GLY A 130 -10.01 11.93 -11.99
C GLY A 130 -9.21 12.22 -13.25
N ILE A 131 -7.98 11.69 -13.35
CA ILE A 131 -7.09 11.94 -14.50
C ILE A 131 -7.72 11.44 -15.81
N PHE A 132 -8.40 10.31 -15.82
CA PHE A 132 -9.06 9.79 -17.03
C PHE A 132 -10.29 10.58 -17.48
N LYS A 133 -10.85 11.44 -16.62
CA LYS A 133 -11.96 12.35 -16.99
C LYS A 133 -11.48 13.68 -17.56
N ILE A 134 -10.18 13.96 -17.51
CA ILE A 134 -9.64 15.22 -18.01
C ILE A 134 -9.52 15.14 -19.53
N GLU A 135 -10.28 15.99 -20.21
CA GLU A 135 -10.20 16.17 -21.66
C GLU A 135 -9.49 17.49 -21.98
N HIS A 136 -8.54 17.46 -22.91
CA HIS A 136 -7.82 18.64 -23.43
C HIS A 136 -7.34 19.63 -22.35
N PRO A 137 -6.48 19.21 -21.40
CA PRO A 137 -6.07 20.10 -20.32
C PRO A 137 -5.17 21.23 -20.83
N GLN A 138 -5.32 22.43 -20.27
CA GLN A 138 -4.49 23.59 -20.61
C GLN A 138 -3.02 23.44 -20.19
N LYS A 139 -2.75 22.59 -19.19
CA LYS A 139 -1.42 22.19 -18.74
C LYS A 139 -1.36 20.68 -18.70
N MET A 140 -0.16 20.11 -18.84
CA MET A 140 0.03 18.67 -18.64
C MET A 140 -0.53 18.26 -17.28
N ALA A 141 -1.42 17.26 -17.29
CA ALA A 141 -1.98 16.65 -16.09
C ALA A 141 -1.34 15.28 -15.90
N VAL A 142 -0.90 14.98 -14.68
CA VAL A 142 -0.23 13.72 -14.34
C VAL A 142 -0.87 13.14 -13.09
N ALA A 143 -1.15 11.84 -13.11
CA ALA A 143 -1.38 11.06 -11.91
C ALA A 143 -0.19 10.12 -11.72
N LEU A 144 0.47 10.23 -10.57
CA LEU A 144 1.65 9.45 -10.21
C LEU A 144 1.27 8.45 -9.12
N PHE A 145 1.54 7.17 -9.38
CA PHE A 145 1.30 6.08 -8.43
C PHE A 145 2.63 5.36 -8.19
N VAL A 146 3.13 5.45 -6.96
CA VAL A 146 4.47 4.98 -6.56
C VAL A 146 4.35 4.00 -5.40
N ASP A 147 5.35 3.14 -5.23
CA ASP A 147 5.42 2.12 -4.18
C ASP A 147 6.37 2.58 -3.05
N LYS A 148 6.50 1.77 -2.00
CA LYS A 148 7.49 1.91 -0.92
C LYS A 148 7.30 3.10 0.00
N GLU A 149 6.19 3.83 -0.08
CA GLU A 149 5.88 4.93 0.86
C GLU A 149 6.00 4.45 2.31
N GLU A 150 5.35 3.31 2.62
CA GLU A 150 5.27 2.68 3.95
C GLU A 150 6.61 2.26 4.56
N ILE A 151 7.68 2.22 3.74
CA ILE A 151 9.05 1.94 4.20
C ILE A 151 9.98 3.14 4.06
N GLY A 152 9.44 4.33 3.81
CA GLY A 152 10.17 5.59 3.68
C GLY A 152 10.43 6.06 2.24
N SER A 153 9.65 5.60 1.26
CA SER A 153 9.73 5.97 -0.17
C SER A 153 11.07 5.66 -0.85
N VAL A 154 11.84 4.72 -0.32
CA VAL A 154 13.14 4.32 -0.85
C VAL A 154 13.03 3.20 -1.88
N GLY A 155 13.91 3.22 -2.89
CA GLY A 155 13.96 2.20 -3.94
C GLY A 155 13.72 2.77 -5.33
N ASN A 156 13.74 1.90 -6.34
CA ASN A 156 13.57 2.26 -7.75
C ASN A 156 12.13 2.63 -8.14
N THR A 157 11.14 2.24 -7.34
CA THR A 157 9.70 2.49 -7.57
C THR A 157 9.12 3.53 -6.61
N GLY A 158 9.89 3.99 -5.63
CA GLY A 158 9.44 4.97 -4.64
C GLY A 158 9.53 6.42 -5.13
N MET A 159 8.91 7.33 -4.37
CA MET A 159 8.85 8.76 -4.72
C MET A 159 10.23 9.42 -4.76
N CYS A 160 11.20 8.90 -4.00
CA CYS A 160 12.59 9.41 -4.01
C CYS A 160 13.42 8.86 -5.20
N SER A 161 12.83 8.05 -6.08
CA SER A 161 13.50 7.53 -7.27
C SER A 161 13.61 8.58 -8.38
N ALA A 162 14.53 8.34 -9.33
CA ALA A 162 14.64 9.16 -10.54
C ALA A 162 13.55 8.87 -11.58
N PHE A 163 12.60 7.97 -11.30
CA PHE A 163 11.60 7.53 -12.27
C PHE A 163 10.78 8.70 -12.83
N PHE A 164 10.26 9.56 -11.94
CA PHE A 164 9.41 10.67 -12.35
C PHE A 164 10.20 11.73 -13.13
N ASP A 165 11.35 12.15 -12.60
CA ASP A 165 12.22 13.14 -13.25
C ASP A 165 12.66 12.69 -14.64
N ASN A 166 13.05 11.42 -14.78
CA ASN A 166 13.41 10.83 -16.08
C ASN A 166 12.21 10.78 -17.03
N THR A 167 11.02 10.43 -16.54
CA THR A 167 9.81 10.40 -17.37
C THR A 167 9.48 11.79 -17.91
N VAL A 168 9.57 12.83 -17.07
CA VAL A 168 9.35 14.21 -17.51
C VAL A 168 10.44 14.66 -18.48
N ALA A 169 11.70 14.28 -18.26
CA ALA A 169 12.80 14.57 -19.17
C ALA A 169 12.59 13.97 -20.57
N GLU A 170 12.17 12.71 -20.65
CA GLU A 170 11.83 12.04 -21.92
C GLU A 170 10.66 12.74 -22.62
N LEU A 171 9.61 13.12 -21.90
CA LEU A 171 8.48 13.88 -22.47
C LEU A 171 8.90 15.24 -23.01
N ILE A 172 9.79 15.95 -22.31
CA ILE A 172 10.35 17.23 -22.79
C ILE A 172 11.17 16.99 -24.07
N ALA A 173 12.02 15.97 -24.09
CA ALA A 173 12.84 15.64 -25.25
C ALA A 173 12.00 15.31 -26.48
N LEU A 174 10.89 14.59 -26.31
CA LEU A 174 9.94 14.29 -27.38
C LEU A 174 9.20 15.53 -27.88
N GLU A 175 8.71 16.38 -26.98
CA GLU A 175 7.91 17.56 -27.34
C GLU A 175 8.75 18.69 -27.96
N LYS A 176 10.03 18.79 -27.58
CA LYS A 176 10.95 19.85 -28.05
C LYS A 176 11.92 19.37 -29.13
N GLU A 177 11.98 18.08 -29.40
CA GLU A 177 13.02 17.44 -30.22
C GLU A 177 14.45 17.71 -29.69
N GLU A 178 14.56 18.15 -28.43
CA GLU A 178 15.81 18.40 -27.71
C GLU A 178 15.60 18.30 -26.20
N TYR A 179 16.65 17.94 -25.45
CA TYR A 179 16.63 17.97 -23.99
C TYR A 179 17.51 19.11 -23.45
N ASN A 180 16.97 19.83 -22.46
CA ASN A 180 17.72 20.77 -21.64
C ASN A 180 17.28 20.64 -20.18
N GLU A 181 18.24 20.42 -19.29
CA GLU A 181 18.03 20.33 -17.84
C GLU A 181 17.26 21.54 -17.27
N LEU A 182 17.46 22.74 -17.82
CA LEU A 182 16.72 23.94 -17.41
C LEU A 182 15.24 23.86 -17.76
N TYR A 183 14.85 23.13 -18.82
CA TYR A 183 13.44 22.91 -19.15
C TYR A 183 12.78 22.01 -18.10
N LEU A 184 13.44 20.92 -17.70
CA LEU A 184 12.94 20.05 -16.63
C LEU A 184 12.73 20.85 -15.33
N ARG A 185 13.75 21.59 -14.88
CA ARG A 185 13.66 22.38 -13.65
C ARG A 185 12.56 23.43 -13.69
N ARG A 186 12.37 24.10 -14.83
CA ARG A 186 11.29 25.09 -15.01
C ARG A 186 9.91 24.42 -15.04
N ALA A 187 9.78 23.28 -15.69
CA ALA A 187 8.53 22.51 -15.73
C ALA A 187 8.12 22.08 -14.31
N LEU A 188 9.04 21.51 -13.52
CA LEU A 188 8.80 21.14 -12.13
C LEU A 188 8.44 22.36 -11.26
N ALA A 189 9.19 23.46 -11.39
CA ALA A 189 8.93 24.68 -10.61
C ALA A 189 7.58 25.36 -10.94
N GLN A 190 7.04 25.14 -12.14
CA GLN A 190 5.74 25.67 -12.57
C GLN A 190 4.57 24.69 -12.37
N SER A 191 4.85 23.50 -11.85
CA SER A 191 3.87 22.45 -11.57
C SER A 191 3.22 22.63 -10.20
N LYS A 192 2.02 22.09 -10.06
CA LYS A 192 1.27 22.04 -8.80
C LYS A 192 0.96 20.58 -8.51
N VAL A 193 1.27 20.13 -7.31
CA VAL A 193 1.08 18.74 -6.90
C VAL A 193 0.07 18.69 -5.75
N LEU A 194 -0.92 17.83 -5.90
CA LEU A 194 -1.80 17.42 -4.80
C LEU A 194 -1.32 16.05 -4.33
N SER A 195 -0.60 16.02 -3.22
CA SER A 195 -0.24 14.76 -2.55
C SER A 195 -1.48 14.29 -1.79
N ALA A 196 -2.13 13.26 -2.30
CA ALA A 196 -3.26 12.64 -1.64
C ALA A 196 -2.74 11.45 -0.83
N ASP A 197 -3.23 11.35 0.41
CA ASP A 197 -2.98 10.27 1.34
C ASP A 197 -4.17 10.19 2.33
N VAL A 198 -4.36 9.05 2.98
CA VAL A 198 -5.33 8.91 4.05
C VAL A 198 -4.97 9.79 5.25
N ASN A 199 -5.96 10.07 6.08
CA ASN A 199 -5.76 10.80 7.33
C ASN A 199 -6.60 10.15 8.42
N ALA A 200 -6.16 10.29 9.67
CA ALA A 200 -6.84 9.73 10.82
C ALA A 200 -8.22 10.39 11.00
N GLY A 201 -9.27 9.58 10.89
CA GLY A 201 -10.62 9.97 11.29
C GLY A 201 -10.73 10.00 12.81
N PHE A 202 -11.43 11.01 13.35
CA PHE A 202 -11.69 11.13 14.78
C PHE A 202 -12.39 9.87 15.30
N ASP A 203 -11.73 9.16 16.23
CA ASP A 203 -12.28 7.98 16.88
C ASP A 203 -12.96 8.37 18.21
N PRO A 204 -14.28 8.21 18.35
CA PRO A 204 -14.98 8.54 19.58
C PRO A 204 -14.61 7.63 20.76
N SER A 205 -14.02 6.46 20.53
CA SER A 205 -13.52 5.56 21.56
C SER A 205 -12.16 6.01 22.11
N PHE A 206 -11.38 6.79 21.35
CA PHE A 206 -10.07 7.29 21.74
C PHE A 206 -9.93 8.80 21.50
N PRO A 207 -10.82 9.64 22.03
CA PRO A 207 -10.85 11.08 21.73
C PRO A 207 -9.62 11.86 22.23
N GLU A 208 -8.85 11.30 23.17
CA GLU A 208 -7.72 11.92 23.84
C GLU A 208 -6.48 12.11 22.96
N VAL A 209 -6.35 11.34 21.87
CA VAL A 209 -5.22 11.47 20.94
C VAL A 209 -5.47 12.51 19.84
N PHE A 210 -6.66 13.12 19.81
CA PHE A 210 -7.12 14.02 18.76
C PHE A 210 -7.33 15.46 19.26
N ASP A 211 -7.01 16.44 18.42
CA ASP A 211 -7.55 17.80 18.58
C ASP A 211 -8.90 17.90 17.87
N LYS A 212 -9.98 17.89 18.64
CA LYS A 212 -11.37 17.89 18.15
C LYS A 212 -11.67 18.97 17.10
N ARG A 213 -10.99 20.13 17.14
CA ARG A 213 -11.26 21.25 16.21
C ARG A 213 -10.51 21.14 14.89
N ASN A 214 -9.42 20.38 14.86
CA ASN A 214 -8.55 20.21 13.69
C ASN A 214 -8.48 18.75 13.21
N SER A 215 -9.33 17.88 13.75
CA SER A 215 -9.42 16.47 13.33
C SER A 215 -10.40 16.28 12.19
N SER A 216 -10.14 15.25 11.39
CA SER A 216 -11.01 14.82 10.31
C SER A 216 -12.19 14.02 10.86
N TYR A 217 -13.37 14.16 10.28
CA TYR A 217 -14.55 13.39 10.68
C TYR A 217 -15.12 12.65 9.48
N LEU A 218 -15.54 11.41 9.69
CA LEU A 218 -16.16 10.59 8.65
C LEU A 218 -17.43 11.28 8.11
N GLY A 219 -17.61 11.23 6.80
CA GLY A 219 -18.76 11.85 6.11
C GLY A 219 -18.73 13.38 6.03
N LYS A 220 -17.60 14.04 6.34
CA LYS A 220 -17.46 15.51 6.28
C LYS A 220 -16.67 16.03 5.06
N GLY A 221 -16.57 15.22 4.01
CA GLY A 221 -15.93 15.61 2.74
C GLY A 221 -14.44 15.32 2.69
N ILE A 222 -13.76 15.92 1.70
CA ILE A 222 -12.33 15.76 1.49
C ILE A 222 -11.51 16.48 2.56
N ILE A 223 -10.36 15.93 2.90
CA ILE A 223 -9.48 16.45 3.95
C ILE A 223 -8.37 17.28 3.30
N LEU A 224 -8.18 18.52 3.78
CA LEU A 224 -7.07 19.36 3.36
C LEU A 224 -6.05 19.47 4.49
N THR A 225 -4.96 18.71 4.38
CA THR A 225 -3.89 18.68 5.39
C THR A 225 -2.76 19.62 4.99
N LYS A 226 -2.50 20.66 5.79
CA LYS A 226 -1.43 21.63 5.49
C LYS A 226 -0.03 21.09 5.80
N PHE A 227 0.09 20.27 6.85
CA PHE A 227 1.35 19.66 7.28
C PHE A 227 1.10 18.36 8.06
N THR A 228 2.04 17.42 7.98
CA THR A 228 2.04 16.15 8.72
C THR A 228 3.47 15.87 9.22
N GLY A 229 3.76 16.23 10.47
CA GLY A 229 5.11 16.12 11.02
C GLY A 229 5.15 15.86 12.51
N SER A 230 6.34 15.67 13.03
CA SER A 230 6.57 15.40 14.45
C SER A 230 7.24 16.58 15.16
N ARG A 231 7.10 16.68 16.48
CA ARG A 231 7.88 17.60 17.33
C ARG A 231 8.00 19.05 16.80
N GLY A 232 6.88 19.60 16.30
CA GLY A 232 6.86 20.93 15.67
C GLY A 232 7.15 20.91 14.17
N LYS A 233 6.39 20.11 13.39
CA LYS A 233 6.48 19.99 11.91
C LYS A 233 7.78 19.39 11.36
N SER A 234 8.60 18.76 12.19
CA SER A 234 9.80 18.06 11.74
C SER A 234 9.45 16.94 10.76
N GLY A 235 10.20 16.88 9.66
CA GLY A 235 10.01 15.90 8.59
C GLY A 235 8.81 16.18 7.66
N ALA A 236 8.11 17.30 7.82
CA ALA A 236 6.91 17.59 7.06
C ALA A 236 7.14 18.55 5.89
N ASN A 237 6.34 18.38 4.84
CA ASN A 237 5.94 19.51 4.01
C ASN A 237 4.99 20.42 4.82
N ASP A 238 5.12 21.74 4.64
CA ASP A 238 4.17 22.73 5.19
C ASP A 238 3.66 23.62 4.06
N ALA A 239 2.51 23.26 3.49
CA ALA A 239 1.98 23.88 2.29
C ALA A 239 1.82 25.40 2.44
N HIS A 240 2.31 26.18 1.48
CA HIS A 240 2.25 27.64 1.53
C HIS A 240 0.80 28.17 1.52
N ALA A 241 0.58 29.32 2.17
CA ALA A 241 -0.76 29.88 2.35
C ALA A 241 -1.44 30.23 1.02
N GLU A 242 -0.67 30.68 0.04
CA GLU A 242 -1.11 31.01 -1.32
C GLU A 242 -1.68 29.78 -2.02
N PHE A 243 -0.98 28.65 -1.91
CA PHE A 243 -1.42 27.40 -2.54
C PHE A 243 -2.66 26.82 -1.83
N VAL A 244 -2.66 26.83 -0.49
CA VAL A 244 -3.86 26.45 0.29
C VAL A 244 -5.06 27.34 -0.05
N GLY A 245 -4.84 28.65 -0.21
CA GLY A 245 -5.88 29.60 -0.60
C GLY A 245 -6.45 29.31 -1.99
N GLU A 246 -5.60 28.96 -2.95
CA GLU A 246 -6.02 28.54 -4.29
C GLU A 246 -6.88 27.27 -4.25
N ILE A 247 -6.43 26.22 -3.56
CA ILE A 247 -7.17 24.96 -3.46
C ILE A 247 -8.51 25.16 -2.74
N LYS A 248 -8.54 25.92 -1.64
CA LYS A 248 -9.78 26.28 -0.94
C LYS A 248 -10.77 26.98 -1.87
N ASN A 249 -10.31 27.94 -2.67
CA ASN A 249 -11.16 28.67 -3.61
C ASN A 249 -11.67 27.74 -4.71
N LEU A 250 -10.82 26.81 -5.20
CA LEU A 250 -11.21 25.81 -6.18
C LEU A 250 -12.31 24.89 -5.65
N PHE A 251 -12.17 24.36 -4.43
CA PHE A 251 -13.20 23.53 -3.80
C PHE A 251 -14.51 24.31 -3.60
N THR A 252 -14.42 25.54 -3.09
CA THR A 252 -15.59 26.41 -2.88
C THR A 252 -16.35 26.67 -4.18
N ALA A 253 -15.64 27.02 -5.26
CA ALA A 253 -16.24 27.29 -6.56
C ALA A 253 -16.92 26.06 -7.17
N ASN A 254 -16.42 24.85 -6.87
CA ASN A 254 -16.95 23.59 -7.37
C ASN A 254 -17.92 22.90 -6.40
N LYS A 255 -18.24 23.53 -5.26
CA LYS A 255 -19.14 22.99 -4.21
C LYS A 255 -18.69 21.61 -3.69
N ILE A 256 -17.38 21.46 -3.52
CA ILE A 256 -16.75 20.32 -2.85
C ILE A 256 -16.71 20.57 -1.35
#